data_AF-A0AAV6DIY3-F1
#
_entry.id   AF-A0AAV6DIY3-F1
#
_cell.length_a   1.000
_cell.length_b   1.000
_cell.length_c   1.000
_cell.angle_alpha   90.00
_cell.angle_beta   90.00
_cell.angle_gamma   90.00
#
_symmetry.space_group_name_H-M   'P 1'
#
loop_
_entity.id
_entity.type
_entity.pdbx_description
1 polymer ?
#
loop_
_entity_poly.entity_id
_entity_poly.type
_entity_poly.pdbx_seq_one_letter_code
_entity_poly.pdbx_strand_id
1 'polypeptide(L)'
;MGRDQGLTGAALADLLEGQGFDFFTGVPCSMIEGLIATLEAHPRLPYVPAVREDVAVGLAAGAWMAGRRPMVLMQNSGLGTSMNALVSLSLMYRLPALLLVTWRGHGGKDAPEHLLMGEISPSLLEMLRIPHRVLSARTVADDVAWGRAEADRLSQPVALLLPPGVLETAAHAAAPAPPAVALGAPTGPDAPLPAPRISRFEALRAAVAALQREPVVHANGYICRESFAVKDRLENFYMIGSMGMASAIGLGVALTVPDRPTVVFDGDGNLLMSLGILPMIGGGPLLGRRRPANLVHVVFDNALYGSTGNQASPSRAVGLHRIARAAGYEKSVAVAGADALNAAVTTALAGGGPHFILARVTAEEQPVPRIPYPPEEIRDRFRSCFGSARS
;
A
#
# COMPACT_ATOMS: atom_id res chain seq x y z
N MET A 1 -23.45 0.99 -39.56
CA MET A 1 -22.69 0.48 -38.39
C MET A 1 -22.39 1.66 -37.50
N GLY A 2 -23.18 1.85 -36.44
CA GLY A 2 -22.90 2.90 -35.45
C GLY A 2 -21.58 2.59 -34.76
N ARG A 3 -20.70 3.59 -34.60
CA ARG A 3 -19.58 3.47 -33.67
C ARG A 3 -20.21 3.27 -32.30
N ASP A 4 -19.96 2.14 -31.63
CA ASP A 4 -20.23 2.02 -30.20
C ASP A 4 -19.48 3.20 -29.55
N GLN A 5 -20.22 4.20 -29.06
CA GLN A 5 -19.63 5.32 -28.35
C GLN A 5 -18.99 4.77 -27.07
N GLY A 6 -17.75 5.17 -26.78
CA GLY A 6 -17.05 4.70 -25.59
C GLY A 6 -17.78 5.14 -24.32
N LEU A 7 -17.59 4.41 -23.22
CA LEU A 7 -18.08 4.84 -21.92
C LEU A 7 -17.18 5.97 -21.38
N THR A 8 -17.76 7.05 -20.87
CA THR A 8 -16.97 8.12 -20.26
C THR A 8 -16.36 7.66 -18.93
N GLY A 9 -15.22 8.25 -18.54
CA GLY A 9 -14.64 8.02 -17.21
C GLY A 9 -15.59 8.36 -16.05
N ALA A 10 -16.41 9.40 -16.23
CA ALA A 10 -17.41 9.80 -15.24
C ALA A 10 -18.52 8.77 -15.07
N ALA A 11 -19.07 8.25 -16.18
CA ALA A 11 -20.10 7.22 -16.13
C ALA A 11 -19.58 5.91 -15.50
N LEU A 12 -18.31 5.56 -15.74
CA LEU A 12 -17.68 4.42 -15.05
C LEU A 12 -17.50 4.69 -13.55
N ALA A 13 -17.09 5.89 -13.15
CA ALA A 13 -16.95 6.24 -11.74
C ALA A 13 -18.29 6.14 -10.99
N ASP A 14 -19.37 6.66 -11.58
CA ASP A 14 -20.73 6.58 -11.02
C ASP A 14 -21.19 5.12 -10.87
N LEU A 15 -20.92 4.28 -11.88
CA LEU A 15 -21.21 2.85 -11.83
C LEU A 15 -20.44 2.15 -10.69
N LEU A 16 -19.15 2.48 -10.53
CA LEU A 16 -18.30 1.91 -9.48
C LEU A 16 -18.77 2.33 -8.08
N GLU A 17 -19.12 3.61 -7.90
CA GLU A 17 -19.72 4.11 -6.65
C GLU A 17 -21.05 3.39 -6.36
N GLY A 18 -21.90 3.23 -7.38
CA GLY A 18 -23.18 2.50 -7.28
C GLY A 18 -23.02 1.02 -6.91
N GLN A 19 -21.87 0.41 -7.21
CA GLN A 19 -21.51 -0.95 -6.79
C GLN A 19 -20.80 -0.99 -5.42
N GLY A 20 -20.61 0.17 -4.80
CA GLY A 20 -20.06 0.32 -3.45
C GLY A 20 -18.54 0.37 -3.37
N PHE A 21 -17.83 0.53 -4.48
CA PHE A 21 -16.39 0.80 -4.45
C PHE A 21 -16.12 2.19 -3.91
N ASP A 22 -15.27 2.29 -2.89
CA ASP A 22 -15.07 3.54 -2.14
C ASP A 22 -13.60 3.84 -1.81
N PHE A 23 -12.67 3.11 -2.43
CA PHE A 23 -11.23 3.37 -2.36
C PHE A 23 -10.56 2.99 -3.67
N PHE A 24 -9.89 3.94 -4.33
CA PHE A 24 -9.26 3.76 -5.63
C PHE A 24 -7.78 4.07 -5.51
N THR A 25 -6.94 3.21 -6.06
CA THR A 25 -5.49 3.45 -6.04
C THR A 25 -4.86 2.82 -7.26
N GLY A 26 -3.76 3.38 -7.76
CA GLY A 26 -3.18 2.87 -8.98
C GLY A 26 -2.09 3.74 -9.56
N VAL A 27 -1.53 3.26 -10.66
CA VAL A 27 -0.57 4.01 -11.47
C VAL A 27 -1.31 4.53 -12.72
N PRO A 28 -1.10 5.81 -13.13
CA PRO A 28 -1.79 6.37 -14.27
C PRO A 28 -1.55 5.62 -15.58
N CYS A 29 -2.60 5.51 -16.40
CA CYS A 29 -2.52 5.02 -17.77
C CYS A 29 -3.46 5.85 -18.65
N SER A 30 -3.04 6.22 -19.87
CA SER A 30 -3.85 7.08 -20.73
C SER A 30 -5.20 6.47 -21.13
N MET A 31 -5.37 5.14 -21.09
CA MET A 31 -6.65 4.48 -21.34
C MET A 31 -7.72 4.73 -20.28
N ILE A 32 -7.33 5.20 -19.10
CA ILE A 32 -8.22 5.47 -17.95
C ILE A 32 -8.04 6.88 -17.41
N GLU A 33 -7.46 7.80 -18.19
CA GLU A 33 -7.19 9.17 -17.77
C GLU A 33 -8.47 9.91 -17.34
N GLY A 34 -9.58 9.72 -18.07
CA GLY A 34 -10.86 10.34 -17.76
C GLY A 34 -11.47 9.80 -16.47
N LEU A 35 -11.27 8.51 -16.16
CA LEU A 35 -11.68 7.91 -14.90
C LEU A 35 -10.86 8.48 -13.74
N ILE A 36 -9.53 8.51 -13.89
CA ILE A 36 -8.62 9.08 -12.88
C ILE A 36 -8.99 10.54 -12.60
N ALA A 37 -9.10 11.38 -13.63
CA ALA A 37 -9.46 12.78 -13.48
C ALA A 37 -10.81 12.97 -12.76
N THR A 38 -11.79 12.10 -13.05
CA THR A 38 -13.08 12.11 -12.34
C THR A 38 -12.90 11.79 -10.85
N LEU A 39 -12.18 10.71 -10.53
CA LEU A 39 -11.98 10.27 -9.15
C LEU A 39 -11.14 11.26 -8.32
N GLU A 40 -10.18 11.93 -8.96
CA GLU A 40 -9.36 12.98 -8.34
C GLU A 40 -10.18 14.19 -7.91
N ALA A 41 -11.12 14.62 -8.76
CA ALA A 41 -12.06 15.69 -8.46
C ALA A 41 -13.21 15.25 -7.54
N HIS A 42 -13.37 13.94 -7.30
CA HIS A 42 -14.54 13.42 -6.60
C HIS A 42 -14.47 13.72 -5.08
N PRO A 43 -15.48 14.39 -4.49
CA PRO A 43 -15.41 14.88 -3.12
C PRO A 43 -15.37 13.76 -2.07
N ARG A 44 -15.87 12.56 -2.41
CA ARG A 44 -16.05 11.45 -1.46
C ARG A 44 -15.21 10.20 -1.76
N LEU A 45 -14.67 10.06 -2.97
CA LEU A 45 -14.04 8.81 -3.43
C LEU A 45 -12.53 8.98 -3.56
N PRO A 46 -11.70 8.45 -2.63
CA PRO A 46 -10.26 8.55 -2.72
C PRO A 46 -9.68 7.83 -3.91
N TYR A 47 -9.23 8.58 -4.91
CA TYR A 47 -8.10 8.16 -5.74
C TYR A 47 -6.78 8.50 -5.03
N VAL A 48 -6.00 7.47 -4.73
CA VAL A 48 -4.68 7.55 -4.13
C VAL A 48 -3.67 7.08 -5.19
N PRO A 49 -3.04 7.98 -5.95
CA PRO A 49 -2.03 7.60 -6.93
C PRO A 49 -0.87 6.90 -6.23
N ALA A 50 -0.45 5.76 -6.78
CA ALA A 50 0.65 4.97 -6.29
C ALA A 50 1.91 5.22 -7.12
N VAL A 51 3.08 5.11 -6.48
CA VAL A 51 4.38 5.19 -7.18
C VAL A 51 4.71 3.93 -7.99
N ARG A 52 4.01 2.83 -7.71
CA ARG A 52 4.17 1.51 -8.35
C ARG A 52 2.91 0.68 -8.13
N GLU A 53 2.60 -0.24 -9.04
CA GLU A 53 1.34 -0.98 -9.03
C GLU A 53 1.22 -1.98 -7.86
N ASP A 54 2.32 -2.58 -7.41
CA ASP A 54 2.35 -3.43 -6.22
C ASP A 54 2.10 -2.62 -4.92
N VAL A 55 2.56 -1.36 -4.86
CA VAL A 55 2.24 -0.43 -3.77
C VAL A 55 0.74 -0.12 -3.78
N ALA A 56 0.11 0.02 -4.94
CA ALA A 56 -1.34 0.14 -5.05
C ALA A 56 -2.07 -1.10 -4.51
N VAL A 57 -1.54 -2.30 -4.77
CA VAL A 57 -2.04 -3.55 -4.16
C VAL A 57 -1.91 -3.52 -2.63
N GLY A 58 -0.77 -3.06 -2.10
CA GLY A 58 -0.57 -2.90 -0.65
C GLY A 58 -1.54 -1.90 -0.01
N LEU A 59 -1.75 -0.74 -0.65
CA LEU A 59 -2.73 0.27 -0.22
C LEU A 59 -4.15 -0.31 -0.17
N ALA A 60 -4.55 -1.01 -1.24
CA ALA A 60 -5.85 -1.68 -1.32
C ALA A 60 -6.03 -2.73 -0.21
N ALA A 61 -5.00 -3.52 0.08
CA ALA A 61 -5.02 -4.49 1.18
C ALA A 61 -5.29 -3.81 2.53
N GLY A 62 -4.57 -2.73 2.84
CA GLY A 62 -4.77 -1.97 4.07
C GLY A 62 -6.16 -1.34 4.16
N ALA A 63 -6.60 -0.70 3.08
CA ALA A 63 -7.92 -0.07 3.01
C ALA A 63 -9.05 -1.09 3.17
N TRP A 64 -8.95 -2.25 2.52
CA TRP A 64 -9.94 -3.31 2.68
C TRP A 64 -10.03 -3.80 4.11
N MET A 65 -8.88 -4.12 4.74
CA MET A 65 -8.85 -4.58 6.13
C MET A 65 -9.44 -3.55 7.10
N ALA A 66 -9.31 -2.26 6.79
CA ALA A 66 -9.90 -1.17 7.55
C ALA A 66 -11.36 -0.83 7.18
N GLY A 67 -11.99 -1.60 6.29
CA GLY A 67 -13.44 -1.55 6.03
C GLY A 67 -13.86 -0.93 4.70
N ARG A 68 -12.93 -0.65 3.79
CA ARG A 68 -13.23 -0.14 2.43
C ARG A 68 -13.41 -1.27 1.42
N ARG A 69 -13.92 -0.93 0.24
CA ARG A 69 -14.00 -1.78 -0.94
C ARG A 69 -13.07 -1.22 -2.01
N PRO A 70 -11.83 -1.72 -2.10
CA PRO A 70 -10.84 -1.13 -2.95
C PRO A 70 -10.94 -1.59 -4.41
N MET A 71 -10.53 -0.69 -5.29
CA MET A 71 -10.25 -0.97 -6.69
C MET A 71 -8.82 -0.53 -7.01
N VAL A 72 -8.08 -1.40 -7.68
CA VAL A 72 -6.71 -1.12 -8.13
C VAL A 72 -6.72 -0.87 -9.63
N LEU A 73 -6.26 0.32 -10.01
CA LEU A 73 -6.13 0.76 -11.40
C LEU A 73 -4.68 0.52 -11.85
N MET A 74 -4.49 -0.30 -12.88
CA MET A 74 -3.13 -0.58 -13.39
C MET A 74 -3.13 -0.87 -14.88
N GLN A 75 -1.97 -0.67 -15.50
CA GLN A 75 -1.70 -1.26 -16.81
C GLN A 75 -1.37 -2.75 -16.65
N ASN A 76 -1.57 -3.54 -17.69
CA ASN A 76 -1.13 -4.93 -17.70
C ASN A 76 0.38 -5.11 -17.46
N SER A 77 1.27 -4.22 -17.89
CA SER A 77 2.68 -4.26 -17.44
C SER A 77 2.82 -4.20 -15.92
N GLY A 78 1.99 -3.39 -15.25
CA GLY A 78 1.89 -3.31 -13.81
C GLY A 78 1.38 -4.58 -13.14
N LEU A 79 0.55 -5.38 -13.82
CA LEU A 79 0.19 -6.74 -13.37
C LEU A 79 1.44 -7.61 -13.22
N GLY A 80 2.38 -7.52 -14.17
CA GLY A 80 3.67 -8.22 -14.12
C GLY A 80 4.51 -7.79 -12.91
N THR A 81 4.65 -6.48 -12.68
CA THR A 81 5.33 -5.94 -11.49
C THR A 81 4.65 -6.36 -10.18
N SER A 82 3.33 -6.52 -10.20
CA SER A 82 2.52 -6.80 -9.01
C SER A 82 2.41 -8.27 -8.64
N MET A 83 2.96 -9.20 -9.43
CA MET A 83 2.78 -10.65 -9.23
C MET A 83 3.11 -11.10 -7.79
N ASN A 84 4.23 -10.64 -7.24
CA ASN A 84 4.62 -11.02 -5.88
C ASN A 84 3.64 -10.51 -4.82
N ALA A 85 3.14 -9.27 -4.95
CA ALA A 85 2.15 -8.71 -4.02
C ALA A 85 0.75 -9.33 -4.20
N LEU A 86 0.39 -9.72 -5.43
CA LEU A 86 -0.86 -10.44 -5.66
C LEU A 86 -0.82 -11.83 -5.04
N VAL A 87 0.27 -12.59 -5.23
CA VAL A 87 0.37 -13.97 -4.72
C VAL A 87 0.65 -14.00 -3.21
N SER A 88 1.71 -13.33 -2.77
CA SER A 88 2.22 -13.45 -1.39
C SER A 88 1.62 -12.45 -0.40
N LEU A 89 0.66 -11.64 -0.84
CA LEU A 89 -0.19 -10.80 -0.01
C LEU A 89 -1.66 -11.03 -0.34
N SER A 90 -2.16 -10.60 -1.50
CA SER A 90 -3.61 -10.54 -1.72
C SER A 90 -4.29 -11.92 -1.77
N LEU A 91 -3.77 -12.86 -2.56
CA LEU A 91 -4.32 -14.22 -2.69
C LEU A 91 -4.07 -15.03 -1.42
N MET A 92 -2.86 -14.98 -0.87
CA MET A 92 -2.49 -15.71 0.34
C MET A 92 -3.33 -15.29 1.55
N TYR A 93 -3.55 -13.99 1.76
CA TYR A 93 -4.39 -13.49 2.86
C TYR A 93 -5.88 -13.48 2.51
N ARG A 94 -6.28 -13.82 1.28
CA ARG A 94 -7.68 -13.72 0.84
C ARG A 94 -8.24 -12.30 0.97
N LEU A 95 -7.56 -11.34 0.36
CA LEU A 95 -7.89 -9.91 0.35
C LEU A 95 -8.57 -9.55 -0.98
N PRO A 96 -9.87 -9.25 -0.99
CA PRO A 96 -10.57 -8.91 -2.22
C PRO A 96 -10.29 -7.47 -2.66
N ALA A 97 -10.14 -7.32 -3.97
CA ALA A 97 -10.03 -6.05 -4.67
C ALA A 97 -10.48 -6.24 -6.11
N LEU A 98 -11.08 -5.23 -6.72
CA LEU A 98 -11.31 -5.22 -8.16
C LEU A 98 -10.08 -4.64 -8.87
N LEU A 99 -9.45 -5.41 -9.75
CA LEU A 99 -8.33 -4.95 -10.57
C LEU A 99 -8.88 -4.48 -11.91
N LEU A 100 -8.79 -3.19 -12.24
CA LEU A 100 -9.00 -2.73 -13.60
C LEU A 100 -7.65 -2.66 -14.30
N VAL A 101 -7.45 -3.61 -15.22
CA VAL A 101 -6.18 -3.82 -15.89
C VAL A 101 -6.32 -3.34 -17.32
N THR A 102 -5.73 -2.18 -17.64
CA THR A 102 -5.74 -1.67 -19.02
C THR A 102 -4.90 -2.58 -19.91
N TRP A 103 -5.50 -3.08 -20.99
CA TRP A 103 -4.91 -4.11 -21.84
C TRP A 103 -4.16 -3.49 -23.03
N ARG A 104 -2.96 -2.95 -22.77
CA ARG A 104 -2.05 -2.54 -23.84
C ARG A 104 -1.56 -3.73 -24.65
N GLY A 105 -1.31 -3.53 -25.93
CA GLY A 105 -0.93 -4.61 -26.86
C GLY A 105 -2.08 -5.53 -27.28
N HIS A 106 -3.32 -5.24 -26.85
CA HIS A 106 -4.49 -6.02 -27.25
C HIS A 106 -4.65 -6.07 -28.78
N GLY A 107 -4.84 -7.28 -29.32
CA GLY A 107 -4.97 -7.50 -30.77
C GLY A 107 -3.69 -7.25 -31.57
N GLY A 108 -2.52 -7.18 -30.92
CA GLY A 108 -1.22 -7.03 -31.58
C GLY A 108 -0.95 -5.64 -32.17
N LYS A 109 -1.65 -4.60 -31.68
CA LYS A 109 -1.54 -3.22 -32.18
C LYS A 109 -1.27 -2.25 -31.04
N ASP A 110 0.01 -1.96 -30.80
CA ASP A 110 0.47 -0.97 -29.82
C ASP A 110 1.98 -0.75 -30.02
N ALA A 111 2.62 0.01 -29.13
CA ALA A 111 4.07 0.12 -29.06
C ALA A 111 4.74 -1.26 -28.77
N PRO A 112 5.95 -1.53 -29.29
CA PRO A 112 6.62 -2.83 -29.17
C PRO A 112 6.69 -3.39 -27.74
N GLU A 113 6.95 -2.53 -26.76
CA GLU A 113 7.03 -2.87 -25.33
C GLU A 113 5.71 -3.40 -24.75
N HIS A 114 4.58 -3.11 -25.40
CA HIS A 114 3.27 -3.54 -24.96
C HIS A 114 2.83 -4.87 -25.59
N LEU A 115 3.40 -5.29 -26.73
CA LEU A 115 2.85 -6.37 -27.54
C LEU A 115 2.89 -7.73 -26.83
N LEU A 116 4.07 -8.14 -26.33
CA LEU A 116 4.22 -9.40 -25.61
C LEU A 116 3.39 -9.39 -24.33
N MET A 117 3.40 -8.28 -23.59
CA MET A 117 2.62 -8.16 -22.36
C MET A 117 1.13 -8.28 -22.66
N GLY A 118 0.65 -7.65 -23.73
CA GLY A 118 -0.72 -7.78 -24.22
C GLY A 118 -1.09 -9.22 -24.55
N GLU A 119 -0.25 -9.93 -25.30
CA GLU A 119 -0.47 -11.33 -25.65
C GLU A 119 -0.64 -12.23 -24.41
N ILE A 120 0.26 -12.13 -23.43
CA ILE A 120 0.31 -13.05 -22.30
C ILE A 120 -0.61 -12.65 -21.13
N SER A 121 -1.22 -11.46 -21.14
CA SER A 121 -1.99 -10.92 -20.01
C SER A 121 -3.09 -11.85 -19.50
N PRO A 122 -3.96 -12.44 -20.34
CA PRO A 122 -4.98 -13.39 -19.88
C PRO A 122 -4.34 -14.62 -19.22
N SER A 123 -3.30 -15.19 -19.83
CA SER A 123 -2.60 -16.37 -19.31
C SER A 123 -1.90 -16.09 -17.97
N LEU A 124 -1.42 -14.87 -17.74
CA LEU A 124 -0.91 -14.47 -16.42
C LEU A 124 -2.01 -14.50 -15.36
N LEU A 125 -3.20 -13.96 -15.64
CA LEU A 125 -4.33 -13.99 -14.70
C LEU A 125 -4.81 -15.42 -14.44
N GLU A 126 -4.85 -16.27 -15.47
CA GLU A 126 -5.15 -17.71 -15.34
C GLU A 126 -4.13 -18.42 -14.45
N MET A 127 -2.84 -18.18 -14.68
CA MET A 127 -1.76 -18.76 -13.88
C MET A 127 -1.84 -18.34 -12.41
N LEU A 128 -2.17 -17.07 -12.16
CA LEU A 128 -2.40 -16.53 -10.81
C LEU A 128 -3.73 -16.99 -10.20
N ARG A 129 -4.60 -17.64 -10.97
CA ARG A 129 -5.97 -18.04 -10.58
C ARG A 129 -6.81 -16.84 -10.14
N ILE A 130 -6.62 -15.70 -10.82
CA ILE A 130 -7.43 -14.50 -10.66
C ILE A 130 -8.55 -14.58 -11.71
N PRO A 131 -9.82 -14.76 -11.29
CA PRO A 131 -10.94 -14.72 -12.21
C PRO A 131 -10.95 -13.38 -12.93
N HIS A 132 -11.28 -13.41 -14.21
CA HIS A 132 -11.30 -12.20 -14.99
C HIS A 132 -12.36 -12.20 -16.09
N ARG A 133 -12.76 -11.00 -16.49
CA ARG A 133 -13.57 -10.75 -17.69
C ARG A 133 -12.94 -9.65 -18.52
N VAL A 134 -13.24 -9.66 -19.82
CA VAL A 134 -12.86 -8.59 -20.73
C VAL A 134 -14.03 -7.61 -20.81
N LEU A 135 -13.76 -6.35 -20.49
CA LEU A 135 -14.76 -5.30 -20.55
C LEU A 135 -15.17 -4.98 -21.98
N SER A 136 -16.45 -4.68 -22.14
CA SER A 136 -17.01 -4.07 -23.35
C SER A 136 -17.98 -2.96 -22.96
N ALA A 137 -18.18 -1.98 -23.84
CA ALA A 137 -19.14 -0.89 -23.59
C ALA A 137 -20.58 -1.42 -23.36
N ARG A 138 -20.90 -2.60 -23.90
CA ARG A 138 -22.24 -3.22 -23.80
C ARG A 138 -22.49 -3.97 -22.50
N THR A 139 -21.43 -4.47 -21.87
CA THR A 139 -21.52 -5.35 -20.69
C THR A 139 -20.92 -4.74 -19.42
N VAL A 140 -20.40 -3.50 -19.50
CA VAL A 140 -19.67 -2.86 -18.40
C VAL A 140 -20.40 -2.87 -17.06
N ALA A 141 -21.72 -2.63 -17.05
CA ALA A 141 -22.52 -2.68 -15.83
C ALA A 141 -22.55 -4.09 -15.21
N ASP A 142 -22.79 -5.10 -16.04
CA ASP A 142 -22.83 -6.51 -15.62
C ASP A 142 -21.45 -7.02 -15.18
N ASP A 143 -20.39 -6.59 -15.86
CA ASP A 143 -19.02 -7.00 -15.57
C ASP A 143 -18.50 -6.38 -14.26
N VAL A 144 -18.82 -5.10 -13.98
CA VAL A 144 -18.49 -4.48 -12.69
C VAL A 144 -19.30 -5.13 -11.56
N ALA A 145 -20.59 -5.38 -11.76
CA ALA A 145 -21.43 -6.06 -10.77
C ALA A 145 -20.93 -7.50 -10.50
N TRP A 146 -20.53 -8.22 -11.55
CA TRP A 146 -19.88 -9.53 -11.43
C TRP A 146 -18.56 -9.41 -10.66
N GLY A 147 -17.70 -8.46 -11.01
CA GLY A 147 -16.40 -8.27 -10.36
C GLY A 147 -16.53 -8.05 -8.86
N ARG A 148 -17.49 -7.21 -8.44
CA ARG A 148 -17.85 -7.03 -7.03
C ARG A 148 -18.29 -8.34 -6.37
N ALA A 149 -19.31 -8.98 -6.93
CA ALA A 149 -19.89 -10.18 -6.34
C ALA A 149 -18.89 -11.33 -6.25
N GLU A 150 -18.05 -11.50 -7.28
CA GLU A 150 -17.06 -12.57 -7.36
C GLU A 150 -15.89 -12.35 -6.42
N ALA A 151 -15.41 -11.10 -6.28
CA ALA A 151 -14.37 -10.75 -5.32
C ALA A 151 -14.83 -11.02 -3.88
N ASP A 152 -16.07 -10.66 -3.55
CA ASP A 152 -16.68 -10.96 -2.23
C ASP A 152 -16.82 -12.48 -2.02
N ARG A 153 -17.40 -13.19 -3.00
CA ARG A 153 -17.65 -14.64 -2.93
C ARG A 153 -16.38 -15.46 -2.73
N LEU A 154 -15.31 -15.10 -3.42
CA LEU A 154 -14.04 -15.82 -3.36
C LEU A 154 -13.07 -15.27 -2.31
N SER A 155 -13.35 -14.08 -1.76
CA SER A 155 -12.45 -13.33 -0.89
C SER A 155 -11.05 -13.20 -1.50
N GLN A 156 -10.96 -12.72 -2.74
CA GLN A 156 -9.68 -12.56 -3.45
C GLN A 156 -9.78 -11.50 -4.54
N PRO A 157 -8.65 -11.08 -5.14
CA PRO A 157 -8.69 -10.18 -6.29
C PRO A 157 -9.40 -10.82 -7.48
N VAL A 158 -10.15 -9.99 -8.20
CA VAL A 158 -10.80 -10.30 -9.49
C VAL A 158 -10.42 -9.21 -10.48
N ALA A 159 -10.21 -9.55 -11.74
CA ALA A 159 -9.75 -8.60 -12.75
C ALA A 159 -10.78 -8.30 -13.84
N LEU A 160 -10.77 -7.07 -14.30
CA LEU A 160 -11.43 -6.60 -15.50
C LEU A 160 -10.34 -6.13 -16.46
N LEU A 161 -10.13 -6.90 -17.53
CA LEU A 161 -9.26 -6.49 -18.63
C LEU A 161 -9.99 -5.44 -19.46
N LEU A 162 -9.38 -4.27 -19.65
CA LEU A 162 -9.96 -3.17 -20.40
C LEU A 162 -9.26 -3.04 -21.76
N PRO A 163 -9.86 -3.45 -22.88
CA PRO A 163 -9.33 -3.21 -24.22
C PRO A 163 -9.34 -1.72 -24.60
N PRO A 164 -8.47 -1.28 -25.53
CA PRO A 164 -8.54 0.06 -26.11
C PRO A 164 -9.90 0.37 -26.74
N GLY A 165 -10.39 1.60 -26.56
CA GLY A 165 -11.63 2.08 -27.17
C GLY A 165 -12.93 1.76 -26.41
N VAL A 166 -12.86 1.00 -25.30
CA VAL A 166 -14.02 0.78 -24.42
C VAL A 166 -14.35 2.03 -23.58
N LEU A 167 -13.32 2.70 -23.07
CA LEU A 167 -13.47 4.01 -22.43
C LEU A 167 -13.06 5.13 -23.40
N GLU A 168 -13.76 6.25 -23.30
CA GLU A 168 -13.37 7.47 -23.98
C GLU A 168 -12.09 8.03 -23.36
N THR A 169 -11.08 8.25 -24.20
CA THR A 169 -9.89 9.03 -23.86
C THR A 169 -10.14 10.46 -24.29
N ALA A 170 -9.94 11.43 -23.40
CA ALA A 170 -10.07 12.82 -23.79
C ALA A 170 -8.83 13.20 -24.62
N ALA A 171 -9.01 13.88 -25.76
CA ALA A 171 -7.89 14.56 -26.40
C ALA A 171 -7.35 15.56 -25.37
N HIS A 172 -6.18 15.29 -24.77
CA HIS A 172 -5.59 15.99 -23.61
C HIS A 172 -6.05 17.45 -23.50
N ALA A 173 -7.20 17.68 -22.85
CA ALA A 173 -7.51 19.01 -22.37
C ALA A 173 -6.54 19.16 -21.21
N ALA A 174 -5.53 20.02 -21.38
CA ALA A 174 -4.49 20.22 -20.38
C ALA A 174 -5.17 20.42 -19.02
N ALA A 175 -5.08 19.42 -18.14
CA ALA A 175 -5.53 19.58 -16.77
C ALA A 175 -4.78 20.81 -16.21
N PRO A 176 -5.45 21.72 -15.50
CA PRO A 176 -4.76 22.84 -14.89
C PRO A 176 -3.60 22.31 -14.06
N ALA A 177 -2.42 22.91 -14.23
CA ALA A 177 -1.24 22.48 -13.50
C ALA A 177 -1.58 22.43 -12.00
N PRO A 178 -1.23 21.33 -11.29
CA PRO A 178 -1.50 21.24 -9.87
C PRO A 178 -0.86 22.44 -9.17
N PRO A 179 -1.51 23.02 -8.15
CA PRO A 179 -0.96 24.15 -7.43
C PRO A 179 0.41 23.76 -6.87
N ALA A 180 1.38 24.68 -6.97
CA ALA A 180 2.71 24.46 -6.44
C ALA A 180 2.61 24.23 -4.92
N VAL A 181 3.05 23.05 -4.48
CA VAL A 181 3.17 22.75 -3.05
C VAL A 181 4.56 23.24 -2.61
N ALA A 182 4.59 24.27 -1.77
CA ALA A 182 5.84 24.70 -1.14
C ALA A 182 6.32 23.59 -0.22
N LEU A 183 7.42 22.93 -0.58
CA LEU A 183 8.10 22.02 0.33
C LEU A 183 8.71 22.85 1.46
N GLY A 184 8.21 22.65 2.68
CA GLY A 184 8.86 23.20 3.87
C GLY A 184 10.31 22.71 3.96
N ALA A 185 11.19 23.54 4.51
CA ALA A 185 12.58 23.12 4.74
C ALA A 185 12.58 21.86 5.62
N PRO A 186 13.38 20.83 5.31
CA PRO A 186 13.43 19.62 6.11
C PRO A 186 13.80 19.97 7.56
N THR A 187 12.91 19.70 8.52
CA THR A 187 13.11 20.03 9.93
C THR A 187 13.76 18.88 10.69
N GLY A 188 14.91 19.11 11.31
CA GLY A 188 15.55 18.17 12.23
C GLY A 188 17.08 18.27 12.22
N PRO A 189 17.77 17.86 13.30
CA PRO A 189 19.22 17.94 13.38
C PRO A 189 19.87 17.05 12.31
N ASP A 190 21.00 17.48 11.74
CA ASP A 190 21.85 16.65 10.88
C ASP A 190 22.94 15.95 11.73
N ALA A 191 22.50 15.33 12.83
CA ALA A 191 23.38 14.63 13.73
C ALA A 191 23.86 13.29 13.11
N PRO A 192 25.06 12.80 13.49
CA PRO A 192 25.47 11.44 13.16
C PRO A 192 24.43 10.41 13.61
N LEU A 193 24.29 9.33 12.84
CA LEU A 193 23.44 8.21 13.25
C LEU A 193 23.91 7.67 14.60
N PRO A 194 23.00 7.49 15.58
CA PRO A 194 23.39 6.94 16.86
C PRO A 194 23.82 5.48 16.70
N ALA A 195 24.88 5.08 17.40
CA ALA A 195 25.33 3.69 17.41
C ALA A 195 24.26 2.79 18.07
N PRO A 196 23.97 1.60 17.51
CA PRO A 196 22.98 0.69 18.08
C PRO A 196 23.42 0.22 19.47
N ARG A 197 22.47 0.19 20.42
CA ARG A 197 22.72 -0.17 21.83
C ARG A 197 21.89 -1.35 22.33
N ILE A 198 20.85 -1.71 21.59
CA ILE A 198 19.87 -2.72 21.97
C ILE A 198 19.57 -3.60 20.76
N SER A 199 19.15 -4.83 21.01
CA SER A 199 18.66 -5.75 19.99
C SER A 199 17.34 -5.27 19.38
N ARG A 200 16.97 -5.84 18.23
CA ARG A 200 15.66 -5.60 17.61
C ARG A 200 14.52 -6.07 18.53
N PHE A 201 14.71 -7.17 19.25
CA PHE A 201 13.73 -7.69 20.19
C PHE A 201 13.48 -6.73 21.37
N GLU A 202 14.54 -6.14 21.93
CA GLU A 202 14.42 -5.10 22.96
C GLU A 202 13.76 -3.83 22.43
N ALA A 203 14.10 -3.42 21.21
CA ALA A 203 13.49 -2.27 20.56
C ALA A 203 11.99 -2.48 20.29
N LEU A 204 11.61 -3.66 19.80
CA LEU A 204 10.21 -4.05 19.62
C LEU A 204 9.45 -4.04 20.95
N ARG A 205 10.05 -4.59 22.03
CA ARG A 205 9.48 -4.51 23.38
C ARG A 205 9.21 -3.07 23.81
N ALA A 206 10.18 -2.17 23.60
CA ALA A 206 10.05 -0.75 23.95
C ALA A 206 8.96 -0.04 23.13
N ALA A 207 8.91 -0.29 21.82
CA ALA A 207 7.89 0.28 20.94
C ALA A 207 6.48 -0.25 21.27
N VAL A 208 6.35 -1.56 21.48
CA VAL A 208 5.07 -2.21 21.84
C VAL A 208 4.53 -1.74 23.18
N ALA A 209 5.40 -1.43 24.15
CA ALA A 209 4.99 -0.92 25.46
C ALA A 209 4.25 0.44 25.39
N ALA A 210 4.52 1.25 24.35
CA ALA A 210 3.81 2.52 24.13
C ALA A 210 2.41 2.32 23.52
N LEU A 211 2.14 1.15 22.93
CA LEU A 211 0.91 0.88 22.19
C LEU A 211 -0.24 0.46 23.12
N GLN A 212 -1.44 0.93 22.83
CA GLN A 212 -2.68 0.54 23.48
C GLN A 212 -3.61 -0.20 22.51
N ARG A 213 -4.31 0.53 21.62
CA ARG A 213 -5.34 -0.03 20.69
C ARG A 213 -5.16 0.42 19.24
N GLU A 214 -3.98 0.96 18.93
CA GLU A 214 -3.60 1.35 17.58
C GLU A 214 -3.42 0.12 16.70
N PRO A 215 -3.95 0.12 15.45
CA PRO A 215 -3.59 -0.87 14.46
C PRO A 215 -2.10 -0.79 14.14
N VAL A 216 -1.44 -1.96 14.11
CA VAL A 216 -0.01 -2.06 13.80
C VAL A 216 0.24 -3.06 12.67
N VAL A 217 0.82 -2.56 11.59
CA VAL A 217 1.26 -3.38 10.46
C VAL A 217 2.73 -3.75 10.65
N HIS A 218 3.03 -5.04 10.71
CA HIS A 218 4.37 -5.57 10.91
C HIS A 218 4.95 -6.12 9.62
N ALA A 219 6.16 -5.69 9.28
CA ALA A 219 6.92 -6.25 8.17
C ALA A 219 7.32 -7.71 8.40
N ASN A 220 7.53 -8.43 7.30
CA ASN A 220 7.85 -9.85 7.30
C ASN A 220 9.19 -10.18 7.94
N GLY A 221 9.53 -11.47 7.97
CA GLY A 221 10.77 -11.94 8.59
C GLY A 221 10.72 -11.85 10.11
N TYR A 222 11.82 -11.44 10.73
CA TYR A 222 11.93 -11.42 12.19
C TYR A 222 11.11 -10.33 12.88
N ILE A 223 10.76 -9.23 12.20
CA ILE A 223 9.94 -8.17 12.82
C ILE A 223 8.58 -8.72 13.27
N CYS A 224 7.88 -9.42 12.37
CA CYS A 224 6.65 -10.14 12.71
C CYS A 224 6.85 -11.12 13.88
N ARG A 225 7.86 -11.99 13.80
CA ARG A 225 8.05 -13.09 14.76
C ARG A 225 8.44 -12.58 16.15
N GLU A 226 9.39 -11.65 16.20
CA GLU A 226 9.87 -11.06 17.45
C GLU A 226 8.78 -10.19 18.08
N SER A 227 8.03 -9.40 17.30
CA SER A 227 6.91 -8.61 17.83
C SER A 227 5.79 -9.49 18.38
N PHE A 228 5.44 -10.57 17.66
CA PHE A 228 4.49 -11.57 18.13
C PHE A 228 4.92 -12.21 19.46
N ALA A 229 6.20 -12.58 19.60
CA ALA A 229 6.75 -13.12 20.84
C ALA A 229 6.82 -12.09 21.98
N VAL A 230 6.96 -10.80 21.67
CA VAL A 230 6.88 -9.71 22.64
C VAL A 230 5.45 -9.59 23.18
N LYS A 231 4.46 -9.43 22.30
CA LYS A 231 3.03 -9.32 22.66
C LYS A 231 2.13 -9.43 21.43
N ASP A 232 1.45 -10.57 21.28
CA ASP A 232 0.32 -10.72 20.35
C ASP A 232 -0.86 -9.82 20.76
N ARG A 233 -1.52 -9.23 19.76
CA ARG A 233 -2.66 -8.32 19.91
C ARG A 233 -3.63 -8.52 18.75
N LEU A 234 -4.91 -8.23 18.97
CA LEU A 234 -5.91 -8.23 17.88
C LEU A 234 -5.60 -7.15 16.85
N GLU A 235 -5.04 -6.04 17.30
CA GLU A 235 -4.68 -4.88 16.46
C GLU A 235 -3.39 -5.10 15.65
N ASN A 236 -2.75 -6.27 15.70
CA ASN A 236 -1.54 -6.55 14.94
C ASN A 236 -1.87 -7.27 13.64
N PHE A 237 -1.53 -6.65 12.50
CA PHE A 237 -1.41 -7.35 11.23
C PHE A 237 0.04 -7.80 11.05
N TYR A 238 0.24 -9.10 10.93
CA TYR A 238 1.55 -9.68 10.66
C TYR A 238 1.66 -10.00 9.18
N MET A 239 2.37 -9.18 8.40
CA MET A 239 2.62 -9.43 6.99
C MET A 239 3.76 -10.47 6.87
N ILE A 240 3.44 -11.74 6.62
CA ILE A 240 4.39 -12.86 6.59
C ILE A 240 5.09 -13.01 5.23
N GLY A 241 4.49 -12.48 4.16
CA GLY A 241 5.00 -12.48 2.78
C GLY A 241 5.22 -11.06 2.25
N SER A 242 5.41 -10.92 0.94
CA SER A 242 5.41 -9.62 0.23
C SER A 242 6.30 -8.52 0.84
N MET A 243 7.61 -8.81 0.94
CA MET A 243 8.61 -7.86 1.45
C MET A 243 8.47 -6.47 0.78
N GLY A 244 8.54 -5.42 1.60
CA GLY A 244 8.41 -4.02 1.18
C GLY A 244 6.98 -3.46 1.17
N MET A 245 5.95 -4.27 1.45
CA MET A 245 4.55 -3.79 1.42
C MET A 245 4.01 -3.30 2.77
N ALA A 246 4.71 -3.48 3.89
CA ALA A 246 4.20 -3.13 5.22
C ALA A 246 3.79 -1.65 5.32
N SER A 247 4.63 -0.75 4.82
CA SER A 247 4.35 0.70 4.79
C SER A 247 3.22 1.08 3.82
N ALA A 248 3.05 0.37 2.71
CA ALA A 248 1.92 0.56 1.79
C ALA A 248 0.59 0.12 2.42
N ILE A 249 0.57 -1.04 3.07
CA ILE A 249 -0.58 -1.53 3.84
C ILE A 249 -0.93 -0.56 4.96
N GLY A 250 0.08 -0.13 5.73
CA GLY A 250 -0.09 0.86 6.80
C GLY A 250 -0.66 2.19 6.31
N LEU A 251 -0.21 2.69 5.16
CA LEU A 251 -0.77 3.89 4.56
C LEU A 251 -2.24 3.69 4.16
N GLY A 252 -2.60 2.54 3.59
CA GLY A 252 -3.99 2.20 3.24
C GLY A 252 -4.92 2.19 4.46
N VAL A 253 -4.45 1.64 5.59
CA VAL A 253 -5.16 1.69 6.87
C VAL A 253 -5.28 3.14 7.37
N ALA A 254 -4.18 3.88 7.42
CA ALA A 254 -4.16 5.25 7.95
C ALA A 254 -5.10 6.21 7.21
N LEU A 255 -5.18 6.09 5.88
CA LEU A 255 -6.10 6.85 5.04
C LEU A 255 -7.56 6.47 5.24
N THR A 256 -7.82 5.23 5.67
CA THR A 256 -9.17 4.71 5.90
C THR A 256 -9.71 5.10 7.27
N VAL A 257 -8.85 5.11 8.30
CA VAL A 257 -9.20 5.46 9.68
C VAL A 257 -8.40 6.69 10.18
N PRO A 258 -8.63 7.89 9.60
CA PRO A 258 -7.81 9.08 9.87
C PRO A 258 -7.84 9.53 11.33
N ASP A 259 -8.89 9.16 12.09
CA ASP A 259 -9.07 9.55 13.49
C ASP A 259 -8.37 8.62 14.50
N ARG A 260 -7.68 7.57 14.01
CA ARG A 260 -6.94 6.61 14.84
C ARG A 260 -5.47 6.56 14.40
N PRO A 261 -4.49 6.69 15.30
CA PRO A 261 -3.09 6.48 14.97
C PRO A 261 -2.87 5.08 14.38
N THR A 262 -2.15 5.00 13.25
CA THR A 262 -1.77 3.75 12.61
C THR A 262 -0.26 3.62 12.65
N VAL A 263 0.23 2.47 13.13
CA VAL A 263 1.66 2.22 13.29
C VAL A 263 2.15 1.22 12.25
N VAL A 264 3.32 1.48 11.69
CA VAL A 264 4.05 0.53 10.84
C VAL A 264 5.35 0.17 11.52
N PHE A 265 5.54 -1.11 11.80
CA PHE A 265 6.80 -1.68 12.22
C PHE A 265 7.47 -2.30 11.01
N ASP A 266 8.46 -1.58 10.47
CA ASP A 266 9.15 -1.92 9.25
C ASP A 266 10.64 -2.24 9.52
N GLY A 267 11.30 -2.86 8.55
CA GLY A 267 12.74 -3.09 8.58
C GLY A 267 13.44 -2.21 7.55
N ASP A 268 14.70 -1.89 7.77
CA ASP A 268 15.54 -1.19 6.80
C ASP A 268 15.50 -1.86 5.42
N GLY A 269 15.69 -3.19 5.36
CA GLY A 269 15.63 -3.94 4.10
C GLY A 269 14.25 -3.94 3.44
N ASN A 270 13.17 -4.01 4.23
CA ASN A 270 11.80 -3.93 3.70
C ASN A 270 11.53 -2.55 3.11
N LEU A 271 11.83 -1.48 3.86
CA LEU A 271 11.64 -0.12 3.39
C LEU A 271 12.44 0.16 2.12
N LEU A 272 13.68 -0.33 2.03
CA LEU A 272 14.51 -0.16 0.84
C LEU A 272 13.92 -0.82 -0.41
N MET A 273 13.22 -1.95 -0.28
CA MET A 273 12.52 -2.57 -1.41
C MET A 273 11.35 -1.73 -1.95
N SER A 274 10.80 -0.83 -1.15
CA SER A 274 9.69 0.03 -1.55
C SER A 274 9.91 1.49 -1.16
N LEU A 275 11.13 2.00 -1.38
CA LEU A 275 11.53 3.34 -0.90
C LEU A 275 10.63 4.48 -1.39
N GLY A 276 10.03 4.32 -2.58
CA GLY A 276 9.06 5.26 -3.14
C GLY A 276 7.79 5.47 -2.29
N ILE A 277 7.54 4.63 -1.28
CA ILE A 277 6.45 4.85 -0.32
C ILE A 277 6.70 6.09 0.57
N LEU A 278 7.95 6.48 0.79
CA LEU A 278 8.28 7.63 1.63
C LEU A 278 7.65 8.93 1.12
N PRO A 279 7.81 9.34 -0.16
CA PRO A 279 7.15 10.53 -0.68
C PRO A 279 5.63 10.38 -0.76
N MET A 280 5.07 9.17 -0.88
CA MET A 280 3.61 8.99 -0.76
C MET A 280 3.09 9.28 0.64
N ILE A 281 3.83 8.88 1.68
CA ILE A 281 3.46 9.15 3.07
C ILE A 281 3.73 10.63 3.43
N GLY A 282 4.94 11.11 3.16
CA GLY A 282 5.41 12.43 3.60
C GLY A 282 4.96 13.59 2.71
N GLY A 283 4.82 13.37 1.40
CA GLY A 283 4.74 14.42 0.38
C GLY A 283 3.50 15.31 0.40
N GLY A 284 2.54 15.11 1.31
CA GLY A 284 1.33 15.92 1.36
C GLY A 284 0.42 15.69 0.13
N PRO A 285 -0.68 16.44 -0.03
CA PRO A 285 -1.89 15.99 -0.71
C PRO A 285 -1.63 15.42 -2.11
N LEU A 286 -1.75 14.10 -2.25
CA LEU A 286 -2.06 13.52 -3.54
C LEU A 286 -3.50 13.96 -3.85
N LEU A 287 -3.61 15.04 -4.62
CA LEU A 287 -4.86 15.62 -5.17
C LEU A 287 -5.89 15.97 -4.09
N GLY A 288 -5.65 17.08 -3.38
CA GLY A 288 -6.65 17.70 -2.49
C GLY A 288 -6.96 16.95 -1.20
N ARG A 289 -6.25 15.84 -0.89
CA ARG A 289 -6.51 14.99 0.29
C ARG A 289 -5.53 15.18 1.44
N ARG A 290 -6.00 14.86 2.64
CA ARG A 290 -5.25 15.03 3.90
C ARG A 290 -4.00 14.15 3.89
N ARG A 291 -2.85 14.78 4.15
CA ARG A 291 -1.62 14.12 4.60
C ARG A 291 -1.97 13.14 5.75
N PRO A 292 -1.40 11.92 5.81
CA PRO A 292 -1.72 10.92 6.83
C PRO A 292 -1.14 11.31 8.19
N ALA A 293 -1.74 12.33 8.82
CA ALA A 293 -1.27 12.90 10.08
C ALA A 293 -1.31 11.89 11.24
N ASN A 294 -2.04 10.80 11.08
CA ASN A 294 -2.16 9.71 12.04
C ASN A 294 -1.15 8.57 11.84
N LEU A 295 -0.24 8.64 10.86
CA LEU A 295 0.70 7.53 10.60
C LEU A 295 2.03 7.67 11.35
N VAL A 296 2.43 6.61 12.04
CA VAL A 296 3.73 6.45 12.73
C VAL A 296 4.50 5.31 12.09
N HIS A 297 5.62 5.63 11.45
CA HIS A 297 6.46 4.65 10.75
C HIS A 297 7.75 4.42 11.54
N VAL A 298 7.86 3.25 12.18
CA VAL A 298 9.04 2.83 12.94
C VAL A 298 9.84 1.84 12.11
N VAL A 299 11.09 2.16 11.82
CA VAL A 299 12.00 1.32 11.05
C VAL A 299 13.10 0.79 11.96
N PHE A 300 13.14 -0.53 12.14
CA PHE A 300 14.20 -1.22 12.87
C PHE A 300 15.37 -1.47 11.92
N ASP A 301 16.47 -0.77 12.15
CA ASP A 301 17.62 -0.72 11.26
C ASP A 301 18.85 -1.32 11.93
N ASN A 302 19.12 -2.59 11.60
CA ASN A 302 20.36 -3.29 11.93
C ASN A 302 21.40 -3.22 10.79
N ALA A 303 21.08 -2.55 9.69
CA ALA A 303 21.87 -2.48 8.46
C ALA A 303 22.14 -3.83 7.79
N LEU A 304 21.23 -4.79 7.95
CA LEU A 304 21.39 -6.17 7.49
C LEU A 304 20.06 -6.77 6.99
N TYR A 305 20.13 -7.60 5.96
CA TYR A 305 19.08 -8.56 5.63
C TYR A 305 19.17 -9.78 6.57
N GLY A 306 18.72 -9.59 7.82
CA GLY A 306 18.88 -10.58 8.89
C GLY A 306 18.27 -11.95 8.56
N SER A 307 17.03 -11.97 8.06
CA SER A 307 16.29 -13.19 7.76
C SER A 307 16.86 -14.05 6.62
N THR A 308 17.80 -13.54 5.81
CA THR A 308 18.39 -14.25 4.66
C THR A 308 19.87 -14.61 4.85
N GLY A 309 20.45 -14.28 6.01
CA GLY A 309 21.85 -14.60 6.32
C GLY A 309 22.75 -13.39 6.54
N ASN A 310 22.19 -12.26 7.01
CA ASN A 310 22.95 -11.07 7.43
C ASN A 310 23.78 -10.41 6.30
N GLN A 311 23.26 -10.39 5.08
CA GLN A 311 23.87 -9.59 4.01
C GLN A 311 23.72 -8.10 4.34
N ALA A 312 24.74 -7.29 4.06
CA ALA A 312 24.68 -5.85 4.31
C ALA A 312 23.55 -5.18 3.52
N SER A 313 22.74 -4.37 4.20
CA SER A 313 21.75 -3.53 3.54
C SER A 313 22.36 -2.15 3.20
N PRO A 314 21.84 -1.46 2.18
CA PRO A 314 22.22 -0.08 1.87
C PRO A 314 22.09 0.92 3.04
N SER A 315 21.27 0.65 4.06
CA SER A 315 21.12 1.56 5.23
C SER A 315 22.39 1.64 6.08
N ARG A 316 23.39 0.78 5.84
CA ARG A 316 24.72 0.91 6.43
C ARG A 316 25.40 2.23 6.08
N ALA A 317 25.12 2.77 4.89
CA ALA A 317 25.70 4.00 4.38
C ALA A 317 24.67 5.12 4.18
N VAL A 318 23.37 4.81 4.36
CA VAL A 318 22.27 5.72 4.03
C VAL A 318 21.41 5.97 5.26
N GLY A 319 21.31 7.24 5.66
CA GLY A 319 20.43 7.67 6.75
C GLY A 319 18.97 7.71 6.31
N LEU A 320 18.23 6.60 6.47
CA LEU A 320 16.82 6.50 6.07
C LEU A 320 15.92 7.58 6.70
N HIS A 321 16.19 7.99 7.95
CA HIS A 321 15.50 9.11 8.60
C HIS A 321 15.67 10.44 7.84
N ARG A 322 16.84 10.68 7.23
CA ARG A 322 17.09 11.89 6.42
C ARG A 322 16.32 11.84 5.10
N ILE A 323 16.23 10.67 4.48
CA ILE A 323 15.40 10.46 3.29
C ILE A 323 13.93 10.68 3.62
N ALA A 324 13.43 10.10 4.71
CA ALA A 324 12.05 10.30 5.15
C ALA A 324 11.75 11.79 5.44
N ARG A 325 12.70 12.50 6.06
CA ARG A 325 12.59 13.96 6.28
C ARG A 325 12.50 14.73 4.96
N ALA A 326 13.38 14.42 4.00
CA ALA A 326 13.36 15.02 2.67
C ALA A 326 12.09 14.65 1.87
N ALA A 327 11.49 13.50 2.15
CA ALA A 327 10.25 13.03 1.56
C ALA A 327 8.99 13.69 2.17
N GLY A 328 9.13 14.59 3.15
CA GLY A 328 8.04 15.41 3.69
C GLY A 328 7.41 14.90 5.00
N TYR A 329 8.00 13.93 5.68
CA TYR A 329 7.54 13.54 7.02
C TYR A 329 7.62 14.72 7.99
N GLU A 330 6.59 14.90 8.82
CA GLU A 330 6.49 16.05 9.74
C GLU A 330 7.62 16.03 10.75
N LYS A 331 7.86 14.83 11.30
CA LYS A 331 8.95 14.58 12.21
C LYS A 331 9.65 13.32 11.77
N SER A 332 10.97 13.40 11.72
CA SER A 332 11.83 12.27 11.44
C SER A 332 13.00 12.28 12.41
N VAL A 333 13.13 11.20 13.19
CA VAL A 333 14.16 11.07 14.22
C VAL A 333 14.89 9.74 14.08
N ALA A 334 16.16 9.71 14.52
CA ALA A 334 16.92 8.50 14.71
C ALA A 334 17.24 8.33 16.19
N VAL A 335 16.98 7.14 16.73
CA VAL A 335 17.16 6.83 18.15
C VAL A 335 17.93 5.52 18.31
N ALA A 336 18.66 5.40 19.41
CA ALA A 336 19.27 4.15 19.85
C ALA A 336 19.07 3.99 21.36
N GLY A 337 18.35 2.95 21.76
CA GLY A 337 18.01 2.68 23.16
C GLY A 337 16.50 2.60 23.41
N ALA A 338 16.12 1.84 24.42
CA ALA A 338 14.73 1.47 24.69
C ALA A 338 13.88 2.68 25.12
N ASP A 339 14.37 3.46 26.09
CA ASP A 339 13.64 4.62 26.62
C ASP A 339 13.41 5.69 25.56
N ALA A 340 14.43 5.99 24.75
CA ALA A 340 14.34 6.95 23.66
C ALA A 340 13.34 6.51 22.58
N LEU A 341 13.31 5.21 22.25
CA LEU A 341 12.35 4.66 21.30
C LEU A 341 10.92 4.71 21.85
N ASN A 342 10.71 4.28 23.10
CA ASN A 342 9.40 4.33 23.73
C ASN A 342 8.87 5.78 23.80
N ALA A 343 9.71 6.74 24.19
CA ALA A 343 9.35 8.15 24.24
C ALA A 343 9.03 8.71 22.83
N ALA A 344 9.80 8.33 21.82
CA ALA A 344 9.56 8.75 20.44
C ALA A 344 8.22 8.20 19.91
N VAL A 345 7.91 6.92 20.15
CA VAL A 345 6.63 6.32 19.76
C VAL A 345 5.47 6.97 20.50
N THR A 346 5.58 7.14 21.82
CA THR A 346 4.54 7.81 22.63
C THR A 346 4.25 9.23 22.14
N THR A 347 5.31 9.99 21.85
CA THR A 347 5.18 11.36 21.30
C THR A 347 4.52 11.35 19.92
N ALA A 348 4.89 10.40 19.07
CA ALA A 348 4.34 10.29 17.72
C ALA A 348 2.85 9.91 17.72
N LEU A 349 2.42 9.05 18.65
CA LEU A 349 1.02 8.67 18.83
C LEU A 349 0.13 9.82 19.31
N ALA A 350 0.68 10.77 20.06
CA ALA A 350 -0.04 11.93 20.58
C ALA A 350 -0.01 13.16 19.66
N GLY A 351 0.87 13.18 18.66
CA GLY A 351 1.12 14.37 17.81
C GLY A 351 0.54 14.29 16.40
N GLY A 352 0.55 15.41 15.67
CA GLY A 352 0.25 15.45 14.23
C GLY A 352 1.46 15.02 13.40
N GLY A 353 1.32 13.97 12.60
CA GLY A 353 2.35 13.36 11.76
C GLY A 353 2.25 13.69 10.26
N PRO A 354 2.74 12.81 9.38
CA PRO A 354 3.29 11.49 9.67
C PRO A 354 4.65 11.58 10.38
N HIS A 355 4.91 10.63 11.27
CA HIS A 355 6.16 10.51 12.02
C HIS A 355 7.00 9.37 11.45
N PHE A 356 8.31 9.59 11.32
CA PHE A 356 9.30 8.57 11.00
C PHE A 356 10.27 8.40 12.16
N ILE A 357 10.46 7.17 12.61
CA ILE A 357 11.36 6.82 13.70
C ILE A 357 12.31 5.74 13.20
N LEU A 358 13.59 6.07 13.03
CA LEU A 358 14.64 5.11 12.75
C LEU A 358 15.21 4.58 14.07
N ALA A 359 14.86 3.35 14.43
CA ALA A 359 15.40 2.65 15.59
C ALA A 359 16.68 1.90 15.18
N ARG A 360 17.84 2.41 15.57
CA ARG A 360 19.13 1.74 15.34
C ARG A 360 19.28 0.58 16.33
N VAL A 361 19.39 -0.63 15.81
CA VAL A 361 19.42 -1.88 16.59
C VAL A 361 20.65 -2.72 16.24
N THR A 362 21.06 -3.61 17.14
CA THR A 362 22.17 -4.53 16.88
C THR A 362 21.77 -5.62 15.88
N ALA A 363 22.76 -6.37 15.40
CA ALA A 363 22.56 -7.51 14.51
C ALA A 363 22.00 -8.75 15.20
N GLU A 364 21.81 -8.70 16.53
CA GLU A 364 21.33 -9.82 17.31
C GLU A 364 19.89 -10.18 16.94
N GLU A 365 19.65 -11.47 16.71
CA GLU A 365 18.34 -12.03 16.39
C GLU A 365 17.91 -12.97 17.52
N GLN A 366 16.68 -12.81 17.98
CA GLN A 366 16.15 -13.69 19.02
C GLN A 366 15.60 -14.97 18.37
N PRO A 367 15.94 -16.18 18.89
CA PRO A 367 15.33 -17.41 18.42
C PRO A 367 13.87 -17.49 18.88
N VAL A 368 12.96 -17.05 18.01
CA VAL A 368 11.51 -17.07 18.23
C VAL A 368 10.81 -17.95 17.19
N PRO A 369 9.71 -18.63 17.54
CA PRO A 369 8.98 -19.47 16.60
C PRO A 369 8.33 -18.64 15.47
N ARG A 370 7.87 -19.33 14.43
CA ARG A 370 6.98 -18.72 13.43
C ARG A 370 5.64 -18.40 14.09
N ILE A 371 4.94 -17.43 13.53
CA ILE A 371 3.57 -17.10 13.94
C ILE A 371 2.68 -18.31 13.63
N PRO A 372 1.89 -18.81 14.60
CA PRO A 372 1.12 -20.04 14.43
C PRO A 372 -0.18 -19.86 13.65
N TYR A 373 -0.61 -18.62 13.42
CA TYR A 373 -1.86 -18.31 12.73
C TYR A 373 -1.73 -18.47 11.21
N PRO A 374 -2.73 -19.06 10.54
CA PRO A 374 -2.84 -19.00 9.10
C PRO A 374 -3.09 -17.54 8.63
N PRO A 375 -2.76 -17.20 7.38
CA PRO A 375 -2.93 -15.84 6.84
C PRO A 375 -4.35 -15.29 7.02
N GLU A 376 -5.38 -16.09 6.76
CA GLU A 376 -6.78 -15.68 6.89
C GLU A 376 -7.13 -15.30 8.33
N GLU A 377 -6.62 -16.04 9.32
CA GLU A 377 -6.83 -15.72 10.73
C GLU A 377 -6.11 -14.41 11.12
N ILE A 378 -4.89 -14.18 10.63
CA ILE A 378 -4.18 -12.91 10.85
C ILE A 378 -5.00 -11.74 10.29
N ARG A 379 -5.52 -11.88 9.07
CA ARG A 379 -6.40 -10.90 8.43
C ARG A 379 -7.66 -10.66 9.26
N ASP A 380 -8.37 -11.71 9.66
CA ASP A 380 -9.68 -11.60 10.31
C ASP A 380 -9.58 -10.97 11.71
N ARG A 381 -8.54 -11.36 12.47
CA ARG A 381 -8.20 -10.75 13.75
C ARG A 381 -7.96 -9.25 13.60
N PHE A 382 -7.10 -8.86 12.65
CA PHE A 382 -6.80 -7.45 12.40
C PHE A 382 -8.03 -6.67 11.94
N ARG A 383 -8.83 -7.22 11.02
CA ARG A 383 -10.07 -6.61 10.53
C ARG A 383 -11.07 -6.37 11.67
N SER A 384 -11.16 -7.28 12.63
CA SER A 384 -12.11 -7.16 13.75
C SER A 384 -11.87 -5.92 14.62
N CYS A 385 -10.67 -5.33 14.60
CA CYS A 385 -10.34 -4.15 15.41
C CYS A 385 -10.94 -2.83 14.87
N PHE A 386 -11.51 -2.85 13.67
CA PHE A 386 -12.15 -1.69 13.04
C PHE A 386 -13.68 -1.65 13.19
N GLY A 387 -14.27 -2.64 13.85
CA GLY A 387 -15.73 -2.80 13.97
C GLY A 387 -16.36 -3.49 12.76
N SER A 388 -17.65 -3.81 12.83
CA SER A 388 -18.39 -4.37 11.70
C SER A 388 -18.38 -3.37 10.53
N ALA A 389 -17.83 -3.78 9.39
CA ALA A 389 -17.86 -3.01 8.16
C ALA A 389 -19.30 -2.59 7.85
N ARG A 390 -19.50 -1.34 7.41
CA ARG A 390 -20.83 -0.85 7.02
C ARG A 390 -21.41 -1.85 6.00
N SER A 391 -22.55 -2.43 6.35
CA SER A 391 -23.31 -3.41 5.57
C SER A 391 -23.70 -2.85 4.22
#